data_AF-A0A645CMV8-F1
#
_entry.id   AF-A0A645CMV8-F1
#
_cell.length_a   1.000
_cell.length_b   1.000
_cell.length_c   1.000
_cell.angle_alpha   90.00
_cell.angle_beta   90.00
_cell.angle_gamma   90.00
#
_symmetry.space_group_name_H-M   'P 1'
#
loop_
_entity.id
_entity.type
_entity.pdbx_description
1 polymer ?
#
loop_
_entity_poly.entity_id
_entity_poly.type
_entity_poly.pdbx_seq_one_letter_code
_entity_poly.pdbx_strand_id
1 'polypeptide(L)'
;MVVGATERTAVVQMQNETFQVKVVFEQSSTIAEGTVIRQEPESFKKIPMGSEVLLTVSSGLQKIKVPNLQGKTVAEAQNLLLEAGLVLGDVGVTADPSQPRGVITAQQPSADTELSKGSAVHVVENQGSQTATITIRFDNEKESLIKVLVTDSYATYPIRVVYENTHYKGEEPLTLEIPIVSPATVEVYRNGKMEFSKKF
;
A
#
# COMPACT_ATOMS: atom_id res chain seq x y z
N MET A 1 5.31 -44.26 11.92
CA MET A 1 4.78 -42.93 12.31
C MET A 1 5.27 -41.91 11.31
N VAL A 2 4.39 -41.10 10.72
CA VAL A 2 4.77 -40.01 9.79
C VAL A 2 4.23 -38.63 10.21
N VAL A 3 3.59 -38.52 11.36
CA VAL A 3 3.18 -37.23 11.94
C VAL A 3 4.40 -36.32 12.13
N GLY A 4 4.28 -35.06 11.71
CA GLY A 4 5.39 -34.10 11.74
C GLY A 4 6.37 -34.21 10.57
N ALA A 5 6.28 -35.25 9.72
CA ALA A 5 7.05 -35.32 8.48
C ALA A 5 6.41 -34.45 7.39
N THR A 6 7.19 -34.13 6.36
CA THR A 6 6.63 -33.52 5.14
C THR A 6 5.72 -34.52 4.44
N GLU A 7 4.69 -34.03 3.74
CA GLU A 7 3.81 -34.84 2.90
C GLU A 7 4.62 -35.78 1.99
N ARG A 8 5.63 -35.25 1.31
CA ARG A 8 6.49 -36.03 0.41
C ARG A 8 7.19 -37.17 1.14
N THR A 9 7.80 -36.90 2.30
CA THR A 9 8.49 -37.93 3.10
C THR A 9 7.50 -38.98 3.60
N ALA A 10 6.35 -38.54 4.09
CA ALA A 10 5.30 -39.41 4.62
C ALA A 10 4.72 -40.36 3.56
N VAL A 11 4.41 -39.82 2.37
CA VAL A 11 3.89 -40.60 1.24
C VAL A 11 4.91 -41.65 0.79
N VAL A 12 6.17 -41.26 0.61
CA VAL A 12 7.24 -42.19 0.19
C VAL A 12 7.43 -43.30 1.22
N GLN A 13 7.44 -42.96 2.52
CA GLN A 13 7.59 -43.95 3.57
C GLN A 13 6.44 -44.96 3.56
N MET A 14 5.19 -44.49 3.53
CA MET A 14 4.01 -45.36 3.58
C MET A 14 3.88 -46.25 2.33
N GLN A 15 4.22 -45.73 1.16
CA GLN A 15 4.22 -46.51 -0.09
C GLN A 15 5.31 -47.59 -0.10
N ASN A 16 6.50 -47.30 0.45
CA ASN A 16 7.55 -48.32 0.62
C ASN A 16 7.13 -49.43 1.59
N GLU A 17 6.25 -49.12 2.54
CA GLU A 17 5.61 -50.09 3.45
C GLU A 17 4.38 -50.78 2.82
N THR A 18 4.15 -50.61 1.51
CA THR A 18 3.02 -51.19 0.73
C THR A 18 1.62 -50.68 1.10
N PHE A 19 1.52 -49.54 1.78
CA PHE A 19 0.24 -48.90 2.07
C PHE A 19 -0.23 -48.02 0.89
N GLN A 20 -1.55 -47.96 0.72
CA GLN A 20 -2.19 -46.95 -0.13
C GLN A 20 -2.29 -45.66 0.67
N VAL A 21 -2.00 -44.51 0.06
CA VAL A 21 -2.01 -43.23 0.77
C VAL A 21 -3.06 -42.32 0.18
N LYS A 22 -3.94 -41.82 1.04
CA LYS A 22 -4.90 -40.76 0.71
C LYS A 22 -4.51 -39.51 1.48
N VAL A 23 -4.42 -38.38 0.80
CA VAL A 23 -4.06 -37.10 1.42
C VAL A 23 -5.27 -36.18 1.42
N VAL A 24 -5.54 -35.56 2.57
CA VAL A 24 -6.50 -34.46 2.73
C VAL A 24 -5.82 -33.29 3.41
N PHE A 25 -6.25 -32.07 3.11
CA PHE A 25 -5.66 -30.86 3.67
C PHE A 25 -6.57 -30.23 4.73
N GLU A 26 -5.97 -29.75 5.81
CA GLU A 26 -6.64 -29.06 6.91
C GLU A 26 -5.85 -27.79 7.25
N GLN A 27 -6.53 -26.67 7.50
CA GLN A 27 -5.86 -25.43 7.92
C GLN A 27 -5.23 -25.59 9.29
N SER A 28 -4.03 -25.06 9.46
CA SER A 28 -3.36 -25.01 10.76
C SER A 28 -2.52 -23.74 10.89
N SER A 29 -2.76 -22.99 11.97
CA SER A 29 -1.96 -21.83 12.32
C SER A 29 -0.68 -22.17 13.09
N THR A 30 -0.51 -23.43 13.50
CA THR A 30 0.60 -23.89 14.36
C THR A 30 1.49 -24.91 13.68
N ILE A 31 1.01 -25.58 12.63
CA ILE A 31 1.76 -26.58 11.88
C ILE A 31 2.09 -26.02 10.50
N ALA A 32 3.37 -26.07 10.12
CA ALA A 32 3.84 -25.55 8.84
C ALA A 32 3.13 -26.20 7.64
N GLU A 33 2.87 -25.42 6.60
CA GLU A 33 2.28 -25.89 5.33
C GLU A 33 3.05 -27.10 4.78
N GLY A 34 2.32 -28.13 4.33
CA GLY A 34 2.90 -29.37 3.79
C GLY A 34 3.38 -30.36 4.86
N THR A 35 3.15 -30.11 6.15
CA THR A 35 3.49 -31.02 7.25
C THR A 35 2.30 -31.88 7.66
N VAL A 36 2.50 -33.17 7.89
CA VAL A 36 1.45 -34.09 8.35
C VAL A 36 1.00 -33.73 9.76
N ILE A 37 -0.27 -33.34 9.91
CA ILE A 37 -0.94 -33.04 11.18
C ILE A 37 -1.29 -34.34 11.92
N ARG A 38 -1.94 -35.27 11.22
CA ARG A 38 -2.35 -36.57 11.76
C ARG A 38 -2.41 -37.63 10.67
N GLN A 39 -2.30 -38.89 11.08
CA GLN A 39 -2.48 -40.05 10.23
C GLN A 39 -3.59 -40.94 10.79
N GLU A 40 -4.35 -41.55 9.90
CA GLU A 40 -5.35 -42.57 10.24
C GLU A 40 -5.15 -43.78 9.34
N PRO A 41 -4.97 -45.00 9.88
CA PRO A 41 -5.00 -45.32 11.31
C PRO A 41 -3.80 -44.75 12.08
N GLU A 42 -3.98 -44.54 13.39
CA GLU A 42 -2.92 -44.03 14.26
C GLU A 42 -1.67 -44.92 14.22
N SER A 43 -0.51 -44.29 14.45
CA SER A 43 0.76 -44.99 14.42
C SER A 43 0.78 -46.20 15.36
N PHE A 44 1.55 -47.22 15.00
CA PHE A 44 1.72 -48.48 15.74
C PHE A 44 0.49 -49.40 15.76
N LYS A 45 -0.63 -49.02 15.12
CA LYS A 45 -1.72 -49.96 14.87
C LYS A 45 -1.32 -50.96 13.78
N LYS A 46 -1.42 -52.25 14.08
CA LYS A 46 -1.23 -53.31 13.06
C LYS A 46 -2.42 -53.30 12.12
N ILE A 47 -2.16 -53.05 10.85
CA ILE A 47 -3.16 -53.05 9.78
C ILE A 47 -2.67 -53.95 8.63
N PRO A 48 -3.58 -54.57 7.86
CA PRO A 48 -3.19 -55.42 6.74
C PRO A 48 -2.32 -54.68 5.71
N MET A 49 -1.40 -55.40 5.06
CA MET A 49 -0.69 -54.86 3.89
C MET A 49 -1.68 -54.41 2.81
N GLY A 50 -1.36 -53.34 2.10
CA GLY A 50 -2.24 -52.75 1.08
C GLY A 50 -3.40 -51.93 1.63
N SER A 51 -3.55 -51.80 2.95
CA SER A 51 -4.56 -50.93 3.57
C SER A 51 -4.33 -49.47 3.20
N GLU A 52 -5.41 -48.70 3.18
CA GLU A 52 -5.36 -47.24 3.01
C GLU A 52 -4.98 -46.56 4.33
N VAL A 53 -4.07 -45.59 4.23
CA VAL A 53 -3.71 -44.64 5.28
C VAL A 53 -4.10 -43.24 4.82
N LEU A 54 -4.97 -42.60 5.58
CA LEU A 54 -5.35 -41.21 5.40
C LEU A 54 -4.36 -40.31 6.14
N LEU A 55 -3.70 -39.40 5.40
CA LEU A 55 -2.88 -38.35 5.95
C LEU A 55 -3.65 -37.04 5.91
N THR A 56 -3.79 -36.39 7.06
CA THR A 56 -4.23 -35.00 7.15
C THR A 56 -3.00 -34.11 7.16
N VAL A 57 -2.82 -33.29 6.13
CA VAL A 57 -1.66 -32.42 5.93
C VAL A 57 -2.06 -30.97 6.16
N SER A 58 -1.19 -30.19 6.78
CA SER A 58 -1.42 -28.76 6.99
C SER A 58 -1.42 -28.00 5.67
N SER A 59 -2.48 -27.24 5.41
CA SER A 59 -2.49 -26.21 4.34
C SER A 59 -1.94 -24.86 4.81
N GLY A 60 -1.41 -24.78 6.04
CA GLY A 60 -0.89 -23.54 6.63
C GLY A 60 -1.98 -22.58 7.10
N LEU A 61 -1.60 -21.30 7.25
CA LEU A 61 -2.52 -20.22 7.62
C LEU A 61 -3.57 -19.98 6.53
N GLN A 62 -4.77 -19.56 6.95
CA GLN A 62 -5.79 -19.09 6.02
C GLN A 62 -5.25 -17.93 5.17
N LYS A 63 -5.20 -18.15 3.85
CA LYS A 63 -4.86 -17.12 2.88
C LYS A 63 -6.11 -16.33 2.48
N ILE A 64 -5.99 -15.02 2.44
CA ILE A 64 -7.02 -14.04 2.14
C ILE A 64 -6.54 -13.24 0.94
N LYS A 65 -7.38 -13.13 -0.09
CA LYS A 65 -7.06 -12.31 -1.25
C LYS A 65 -7.23 -10.84 -0.93
N VAL A 66 -6.25 -10.05 -1.31
CA VAL A 66 -6.31 -8.60 -1.21
C VAL A 66 -7.39 -8.07 -2.16
N PRO A 67 -8.41 -7.32 -1.68
CA PRO A 67 -9.41 -6.71 -2.53
C PRO A 67 -8.80 -5.61 -3.42
N ASN A 68 -9.46 -5.30 -4.53
CA ASN A 68 -9.11 -4.13 -5.33
C ASN A 68 -9.68 -2.86 -4.68
N LEU A 69 -8.78 -1.95 -4.29
CA LEU A 69 -9.07 -0.70 -3.59
C LEU A 69 -8.96 0.52 -4.50
N GLN A 70 -8.47 0.37 -5.73
CA GLN A 70 -8.31 1.51 -6.65
C GLN A 70 -9.65 2.17 -6.96
N GLY A 71 -9.66 3.50 -6.95
CA GLY A 71 -10.86 4.31 -7.15
C GLY A 71 -11.83 4.34 -5.96
N LYS A 72 -11.52 3.67 -4.85
CA LYS A 72 -12.30 3.74 -3.60
C LYS A 72 -11.75 4.85 -2.70
N THR A 73 -12.58 5.34 -1.79
CA THR A 73 -12.12 6.21 -0.69
C THR A 73 -11.36 5.40 0.36
N VAL A 74 -10.55 6.08 1.18
CA VAL A 74 -9.83 5.44 2.30
C VAL A 74 -10.80 4.75 3.27
N ALA A 75 -11.97 5.36 3.51
CA ALA A 75 -13.00 4.80 4.39
C ALA A 75 -13.64 3.52 3.80
N GLU A 76 -13.97 3.53 2.50
CA GLU A 76 -14.48 2.33 1.82
C GLU A 76 -13.43 1.21 1.80
N ALA A 77 -12.16 1.55 1.55
CA ALA A 77 -11.08 0.59 1.54
C ALA A 77 -10.86 -0.04 2.92
N GLN A 78 -10.94 0.75 3.99
CA GLN A 78 -10.88 0.23 5.36
C GLN A 78 -11.98 -0.80 5.63
N ASN A 79 -13.21 -0.55 5.18
CA ASN A 79 -14.32 -1.49 5.33
C ASN A 79 -14.11 -2.77 4.53
N LEU A 80 -13.71 -2.67 3.26
CA LEU A 80 -13.41 -3.82 2.39
C LEU A 80 -12.30 -4.71 2.97
N LEU A 81 -11.25 -4.10 3.51
CA LEU A 81 -10.16 -4.81 4.16
C LEU A 81 -10.64 -5.51 5.43
N LEU A 82 -11.44 -4.83 6.26
CA LEU A 82 -11.99 -5.41 7.48
C LEU A 82 -12.90 -6.61 7.19
N GLU A 83 -13.77 -6.51 6.20
CA GLU A 83 -14.64 -7.61 5.73
C GLU A 83 -13.83 -8.80 5.21
N ALA A 84 -12.72 -8.54 4.51
CA ALA A 84 -11.80 -9.57 4.07
C ALA A 84 -10.99 -10.19 5.22
N GLY A 85 -10.90 -9.55 6.39
CA GLY A 85 -10.03 -9.98 7.50
C GLY A 85 -8.59 -9.48 7.38
N LEU A 86 -8.37 -8.40 6.64
CA LEU A 86 -7.12 -7.64 6.51
C LEU A 86 -7.23 -6.31 7.27
N VAL A 87 -6.12 -5.57 7.36
CA VAL A 87 -6.10 -4.24 8.00
C VAL A 87 -5.55 -3.17 7.06
N LEU A 88 -6.01 -1.94 7.22
CA LEU A 88 -5.43 -0.78 6.52
C LEU A 88 -4.05 -0.46 7.12
N GLY A 89 -3.04 -0.37 6.27
CA GLY A 89 -1.69 0.05 6.62
C GLY A 89 -1.48 1.56 6.45
N ASP A 90 -0.28 1.94 6.03
CA ASP A 90 0.05 3.34 5.77
C ASP A 90 -0.75 3.91 4.59
N VAL A 91 -1.15 5.17 4.72
CA VAL A 91 -1.81 5.95 3.69
C VAL A 91 -0.83 6.99 3.16
N GLY A 92 -0.26 6.71 1.99
CA GLY A 92 0.51 7.68 1.22
C GLY A 92 -0.39 8.68 0.51
N VAL A 93 0.21 9.75 -0.01
CA VAL A 93 -0.50 10.79 -0.76
C VAL A 93 0.12 10.99 -2.13
N THR A 94 -0.73 11.29 -3.11
CA THR A 94 -0.35 11.75 -4.44
C THR A 94 -1.20 12.94 -4.86
N ALA A 95 -0.78 13.63 -5.92
CA ALA A 95 -1.53 14.72 -6.54
C ALA A 95 -1.55 14.51 -8.05
N ASP A 96 -2.50 13.70 -8.49
CA ASP A 96 -2.78 13.44 -9.89
C ASP A 96 -3.99 14.27 -10.33
N PRO A 97 -3.81 15.29 -11.20
CA PRO A 97 -4.92 16.11 -11.68
C PRO A 97 -5.89 15.33 -12.59
N SER A 98 -5.51 14.17 -13.10
CA SER A 98 -6.37 13.33 -13.95
C SER A 98 -7.34 12.44 -13.16
N GLN A 99 -7.15 12.34 -11.85
CA GLN A 99 -7.98 11.51 -10.97
C GLN A 99 -8.76 12.37 -9.97
N PRO A 100 -9.94 11.91 -9.51
CA PRO A 100 -10.69 12.61 -8.46
C PRO A 100 -9.89 12.73 -7.16
N ARG A 101 -10.14 13.79 -6.40
CA ARG A 101 -9.64 13.90 -5.01
C ARG A 101 -10.34 12.88 -4.11
N GLY A 102 -9.60 12.34 -3.15
CA GLY A 102 -10.09 11.44 -2.10
C GLY A 102 -10.18 9.97 -2.51
N VAL A 103 -9.65 9.61 -3.68
CA VAL A 103 -9.67 8.22 -4.16
C VAL A 103 -8.28 7.60 -4.08
N ILE A 104 -8.24 6.30 -3.84
CA ILE A 104 -7.01 5.51 -3.86
C ILE A 104 -6.55 5.32 -5.30
N THR A 105 -5.30 5.68 -5.56
CA THR A 105 -4.64 5.55 -6.87
C THR A 105 -3.74 4.32 -6.94
N ALA A 106 -3.23 3.87 -5.80
CA ALA A 106 -2.36 2.71 -5.71
C ALA A 106 -2.58 1.95 -4.40
N GLN A 107 -2.28 0.66 -4.41
CA GLN A 107 -2.27 -0.18 -3.22
C GLN A 107 -1.05 -1.10 -3.24
N GLN A 108 -0.60 -1.51 -2.05
CA GLN A 108 0.44 -2.51 -1.89
C GLN A 108 0.15 -3.36 -0.64
N PRO A 109 0.05 -4.70 -0.76
CA PRO A 109 0.19 -5.50 -1.97
C PRO A 109 -0.89 -5.28 -3.04
N SER A 110 -0.64 -5.71 -4.28
CA SER A 110 -1.59 -5.61 -5.38
C SER A 110 -2.84 -6.46 -5.12
N ALA A 111 -3.94 -6.11 -5.78
CA ALA A 111 -5.16 -6.92 -5.74
C ALA A 111 -4.87 -8.39 -6.07
N ASP A 112 -5.69 -9.28 -5.52
CA ASP A 112 -5.61 -10.75 -5.62
C ASP A 112 -4.36 -11.39 -5.00
N THR A 113 -3.42 -10.62 -4.46
CA THR A 113 -2.31 -11.15 -3.65
C THR A 113 -2.88 -11.90 -2.44
N GLU A 114 -2.33 -13.07 -2.15
CA GLU A 114 -2.74 -13.86 -1.00
C GLU A 114 -1.93 -13.49 0.25
N LEU A 115 -2.63 -13.04 1.29
CA LEU A 115 -2.04 -12.67 2.57
C LEU A 115 -2.61 -13.49 3.72
N SER A 116 -1.90 -13.53 4.84
CA SER A 116 -2.45 -14.09 6.07
C SER A 116 -3.48 -13.14 6.67
N LYS A 117 -4.41 -13.68 7.45
CA LYS A 117 -5.36 -12.88 8.23
C LYS A 117 -4.64 -11.82 9.07
N GLY A 118 -5.15 -10.59 9.04
CA GLY A 118 -4.60 -9.45 9.78
C GLY A 118 -3.39 -8.79 9.14
N SER A 119 -2.94 -9.23 7.95
CA SER A 119 -1.90 -8.53 7.20
C SER A 119 -2.37 -7.14 6.76
N ALA A 120 -1.43 -6.19 6.72
CA ALA A 120 -1.69 -4.82 6.31
C ALA A 120 -1.66 -4.65 4.79
N VAL A 121 -2.52 -3.76 4.28
CA VAL A 121 -2.50 -3.27 2.90
C VAL A 121 -2.34 -1.75 2.94
N HIS A 122 -1.25 -1.26 2.38
CA HIS A 122 -0.93 0.16 2.25
C HIS A 122 -1.61 0.73 1.01
N VAL A 123 -1.99 2.00 1.05
CA VAL A 123 -2.68 2.68 -0.05
C VAL A 123 -2.08 4.05 -0.32
N VAL A 124 -2.30 4.56 -1.52
CA VAL A 124 -1.94 5.94 -1.89
C VAL A 124 -3.22 6.66 -2.27
N GLU A 125 -3.57 7.70 -1.54
CA GLU A 125 -4.75 8.54 -1.80
C GLU A 125 -4.38 9.74 -2.68
N ASN A 126 -5.21 10.06 -3.66
CA ASN A 126 -5.11 11.30 -4.39
C ASN A 126 -5.67 12.46 -3.56
N GLN A 127 -4.81 13.38 -3.11
CA GLN A 127 -5.27 14.61 -2.45
C GLN A 127 -5.73 15.68 -3.46
N GLY A 128 -5.61 15.37 -4.76
CA GLY A 128 -5.91 16.30 -5.85
C GLY A 128 -4.82 17.34 -6.02
N SER A 129 -4.67 17.83 -7.24
CA SER A 129 -3.80 18.97 -7.57
C SER A 129 -4.67 20.19 -7.78
N GLN A 130 -4.36 21.29 -7.09
CA GLN A 130 -4.94 22.60 -7.33
C GLN A 130 -3.87 23.51 -7.94
N THR A 131 -4.27 24.48 -8.75
CA THR A 131 -3.35 25.51 -9.25
C THR A 131 -3.56 26.80 -8.48
N ALA A 132 -2.55 27.22 -7.73
CA ALA A 132 -2.50 28.56 -7.16
C ALA A 132 -2.04 29.55 -8.24
N THR A 133 -2.90 30.50 -8.59
CA THR A 133 -2.52 31.64 -9.42
C THR A 133 -2.05 32.78 -8.53
N ILE A 134 -0.80 33.19 -8.69
CA ILE A 134 -0.20 34.32 -8.00
C ILE A 134 0.14 35.40 -9.02
N THR A 135 -0.41 36.59 -8.81
CA THR A 135 -0.09 37.77 -9.62
C THR A 135 0.72 38.74 -8.77
N ILE A 136 1.96 38.98 -9.16
CA ILE A 136 2.89 39.90 -8.52
C ILE A 136 2.95 41.17 -9.37
N ARG A 137 2.62 42.30 -8.74
CA ARG A 137 2.81 43.64 -9.30
C ARG A 137 4.04 44.22 -8.64
N PHE A 138 4.90 44.87 -9.42
CA PHE A 138 6.14 45.42 -8.90
C PHE A 138 5.99 46.94 -8.73
N ASP A 139 6.81 47.51 -7.86
CA ASP A 139 6.72 48.92 -7.51
C ASP A 139 7.79 49.73 -8.26
N ASN A 140 7.71 49.81 -9.59
CA ASN A 140 8.56 50.69 -10.42
C ASN A 140 10.10 50.56 -10.19
N GLU A 141 10.53 49.51 -9.49
CA GLU A 141 11.93 49.21 -9.16
C GLU A 141 12.69 48.86 -10.44
N LYS A 142 14.00 49.14 -10.48
CA LYS A 142 14.83 48.81 -11.66
C LYS A 142 14.94 47.28 -11.84
N GLU A 143 15.12 46.57 -10.74
CA GLU A 143 15.20 45.13 -10.67
C GLU A 143 14.67 44.62 -9.32
N SER A 144 14.09 43.42 -9.32
CA SER A 144 13.58 42.75 -8.12
C SER A 144 13.81 41.24 -8.22
N LEU A 145 14.48 40.63 -7.25
CA LEU A 145 14.58 39.17 -7.11
C LEU A 145 13.29 38.64 -6.51
N ILE A 146 12.55 37.82 -7.26
CA ILE A 146 11.34 37.16 -6.80
C ILE A 146 11.65 35.71 -6.47
N LYS A 147 11.33 35.31 -5.23
CA LYS A 147 11.38 33.92 -4.78
C LYS A 147 10.01 33.50 -4.27
N VAL A 148 9.51 32.37 -4.75
CA VAL A 148 8.23 31.81 -4.32
C VAL A 148 8.45 30.46 -3.67
N LEU A 149 7.96 30.33 -2.45
CA LEU A 149 7.99 29.11 -1.65
C LEU A 149 6.58 28.53 -1.57
N VAL A 150 6.46 27.21 -1.67
CA VAL A 150 5.22 26.47 -1.40
C VAL A 150 5.46 25.53 -0.25
N THR A 151 4.60 25.62 0.76
CA THR A 151 4.50 24.63 1.83
C THR A 151 3.22 23.84 1.64
N ASP A 152 3.29 22.56 1.32
CA ASP A 152 2.11 21.75 1.04
C ASP A 152 2.24 20.28 1.45
N SER A 153 1.15 19.52 1.36
CA SER A 153 1.11 18.13 1.85
C SER A 153 1.72 17.11 0.89
N TYR A 154 2.45 17.53 -0.15
CA TYR A 154 3.02 16.67 -1.23
C TYR A 154 4.27 15.86 -0.82
N ALA A 155 4.39 15.51 0.47
CA ALA A 155 5.41 14.65 1.07
C ALA A 155 6.84 15.22 1.29
N THR A 156 7.52 14.60 2.29
CA THR A 156 8.92 14.66 2.80
C THR A 156 9.58 16.02 3.06
N TYR A 157 9.36 17.02 2.21
CA TYR A 157 9.92 18.36 2.35
C TYR A 157 8.80 19.38 2.49
N PRO A 158 8.65 20.01 3.66
CA PRO A 158 7.55 20.93 3.89
C PRO A 158 7.66 22.21 3.07
N ILE A 159 8.77 22.49 2.37
CA ILE A 159 8.97 23.75 1.63
C ILE A 159 9.62 23.46 0.26
N ARG A 160 8.97 23.90 -0.81
CA ARG A 160 9.42 23.82 -2.20
C ARG A 160 9.73 25.23 -2.71
N VAL A 161 10.94 25.49 -3.19
CA VAL A 161 11.21 26.72 -3.99
C VAL A 161 10.67 26.46 -5.39
N VAL A 162 9.54 27.06 -5.73
CA VAL A 162 8.87 26.83 -7.03
C VAL A 162 9.21 27.90 -8.06
N TYR A 163 9.74 29.03 -7.62
CA TYR A 163 10.19 30.12 -8.48
C TYR A 163 11.32 30.89 -7.81
N GLU A 164 12.38 31.20 -8.56
CA GLU A 164 13.45 32.09 -8.11
C GLU A 164 14.08 32.76 -9.34
N ASN A 165 13.78 34.03 -9.58
CA ASN A 165 14.33 34.77 -10.71
C ASN A 165 14.34 36.29 -10.47
N THR A 166 15.27 36.99 -11.11
CA THR A 166 15.33 38.46 -11.13
C THR A 166 14.48 39.00 -12.26
N HIS A 167 13.60 39.94 -11.95
CA HIS A 167 12.78 40.68 -12.89
C HIS A 167 13.22 42.12 -13.02
N TYR A 168 13.00 42.71 -14.19
CA TYR A 168 13.33 44.10 -14.48
C TYR A 168 12.09 44.95 -14.70
N LYS A 169 12.26 46.27 -14.56
CA LYS A 169 11.20 47.25 -14.82
C LYS A 169 10.52 47.02 -16.18
N GLY A 170 9.20 46.89 -16.17
CA GLY A 170 8.37 46.71 -17.37
C GLY A 170 8.01 45.26 -17.69
N GLU A 171 8.52 44.27 -16.96
CA GLU A 171 8.13 42.85 -17.06
C GLU A 171 6.85 42.53 -16.27
N GLU A 172 6.11 43.56 -15.87
CA GLU A 172 4.97 43.47 -14.96
C GLU A 172 3.63 43.35 -15.70
N PRO A 173 2.63 42.65 -15.15
CA PRO A 173 2.67 41.84 -13.93
C PRO A 173 3.21 40.43 -14.18
N LEU A 174 3.93 39.88 -13.20
CA LEU A 174 4.32 38.46 -13.23
C LEU A 174 3.14 37.62 -12.75
N THR A 175 2.67 36.70 -13.58
CA THR A 175 1.64 35.71 -13.21
C THR A 175 2.24 34.31 -13.18
N LEU A 176 2.14 33.66 -12.04
CA LEU A 176 2.63 32.29 -11.83
C LEU A 176 1.45 31.36 -11.55
N GLU A 177 1.44 30.23 -12.23
CA GLU A 177 0.52 29.12 -12.01
C GLU A 177 1.27 27.98 -11.33
N ILE A 178 0.96 27.75 -10.06
CA ILE A 178 1.75 26.88 -9.19
C ILE A 178 0.90 25.68 -8.79
N PRO A 179 1.27 24.44 -9.14
CA PRO A 179 0.57 23.26 -8.67
C PRO A 179 0.84 23.04 -7.18
N ILE A 180 -0.24 22.92 -6.41
CA ILE A 180 -0.25 22.80 -4.95
C ILE A 180 -1.16 21.65 -4.51
N VAL A 181 -0.85 21.09 -3.33
CA VAL A 181 -1.65 20.04 -2.69
C VAL A 181 -2.21 20.53 -1.37
N SER A 182 -3.53 20.56 -1.22
CA SER A 182 -4.14 21.11 0.00
C SER A 182 -3.88 20.21 1.23
N PRO A 183 -3.61 20.80 2.42
CA PRO A 183 -3.49 22.23 2.67
C PRO A 183 -2.14 22.78 2.19
N ALA A 184 -2.16 23.96 1.56
CA ALA A 184 -0.95 24.60 1.06
C ALA A 184 -0.82 26.06 1.52
N THR A 185 0.41 26.54 1.66
CA THR A 185 0.75 27.96 1.85
C THR A 185 1.74 28.37 0.78
N VAL A 186 1.43 29.44 0.04
CA VAL A 186 2.32 30.04 -0.95
C VAL A 186 2.84 31.35 -0.38
N GLU A 187 4.17 31.48 -0.29
CA GLU A 187 4.86 32.67 0.18
C GLU A 187 5.68 33.29 -0.94
N VAL A 188 5.59 34.61 -1.10
CA VAL A 188 6.34 35.38 -2.10
C VAL A 188 7.29 36.30 -1.37
N TYR A 189 8.56 36.25 -1.77
CA TYR A 189 9.63 37.09 -1.28
C TYR A 189 10.16 37.95 -2.41
N ARG A 190 10.35 39.25 -2.13
CA ARG A 190 11.03 40.20 -3.01
C ARG A 190 12.32 40.65 -2.34
N ASN A 191 13.45 40.52 -3.03
CA ASN A 191 14.77 40.92 -2.52
C ASN A 191 15.06 40.37 -1.10
N GLY A 192 14.63 39.13 -0.84
CA GLY A 192 14.79 38.44 0.45
C GLY A 192 13.77 38.81 1.54
N LYS A 193 12.85 39.75 1.29
CA LYS A 193 11.78 40.13 2.22
C LYS A 193 10.44 39.52 1.79
N MET A 194 9.75 38.87 2.72
CA MET A 194 8.39 38.36 2.46
C MET A 194 7.43 39.51 2.18
N GLU A 195 6.75 39.46 1.05
CA GLU A 195 5.72 40.42 0.65
C GLU A 195 4.32 39.87 0.83
N PHE A 196 4.15 38.57 0.60
CA PHE A 196 2.84 37.95 0.55
C PHE A 196 2.89 36.51 1.05
N SER A 197 1.84 36.09 1.75
CA SER A 197 1.59 34.71 2.14
C SER A 197 0.11 34.43 2.00
N LYS A 198 -0.26 33.33 1.33
CA LYS A 198 -1.65 32.91 1.15
C LYS A 198 -1.80 31.41 1.35
N LYS A 199 -2.81 31.06 2.13
CA LYS A 199 -3.24 29.68 2.34
C LYS A 199 -4.27 29.27 1.29
N PHE A 200 -4.19 28.00 0.90
CA PHE A 200 -5.05 27.34 -0.07
C PHE A 200 -5.51 26.00 0.51
#